data_AF-A0A835X844-F1
#
_entry.id   AF-A0A835X844-F1
#
_cell.length_a   1.000
_cell.length_b   1.000
_cell.length_c   1.000
_cell.angle_alpha   90.00
_cell.angle_beta   90.00
_cell.angle_gamma   90.00
#
_symmetry.space_group_name_H-M   'P 1'
#
loop_
_entity.id
_entity.type
_entity.pdbx_description
1 polymer ?
#
loop_
_entity_poly.entity_id
_entity_poly.type
_entity_poly.pdbx_seq_one_letter_code
_entity_poly.pdbx_strand_id
1 'polypeptide(L)'
;MSGKKETKLTAKQIAEEADIRNEKIKKIRILSKMPKKDLKNLTDQEIDHLEQMQIVIDARETIEIDQVHEPVELKSEGKSKFRIGPPTLTKFEKARIIGARALQLSQGAPPFITIPDGVTASFDLAVAELEKLVIPITIRRVLPNGDFQNIPLEYFN
;
A
#
# COMPACT_ATOMS: atom_id res chain seq x y z
N MET A 1 59.99 1.73 -23.69
CA MET A 1 60.18 2.45 -22.41
C MET A 1 59.06 3.46 -22.24
N SER A 2 58.20 3.29 -21.23
CA SER A 2 57.58 4.38 -20.45
C SER A 2 56.70 3.70 -19.41
N GLY A 3 57.28 3.46 -18.24
CA GLY A 3 56.59 2.82 -17.12
C GLY A 3 55.56 3.78 -16.54
N LYS A 4 54.33 3.29 -16.39
CA LYS A 4 53.24 3.94 -15.66
C LYS A 4 53.69 4.18 -14.22
N LYS A 5 53.70 5.45 -13.79
CA LYS A 5 53.92 5.83 -12.38
C LYS A 5 52.66 5.50 -11.59
N GLU A 6 52.67 4.40 -10.84
CA GLU A 6 51.73 4.18 -9.75
C GLU A 6 52.11 5.09 -8.58
N THR A 7 51.32 6.13 -8.35
CA THR A 7 51.40 7.01 -7.18
C THR A 7 51.01 6.22 -5.93
N LYS A 8 52.00 5.73 -5.18
CA LYS A 8 51.79 5.21 -3.81
C LYS A 8 51.42 6.38 -2.90
N LEU A 9 50.19 6.38 -2.36
CA LEU A 9 49.82 7.28 -1.28
C LEU A 9 50.75 7.06 -0.08
N THR A 10 51.22 8.15 0.53
CA THR A 10 52.13 8.10 1.67
C THR A 10 51.40 7.61 2.92
N ALA A 11 52.08 6.89 3.82
CA ALA A 11 51.48 6.31 5.03
C ALA A 11 50.74 7.33 5.93
N LYS A 12 51.12 8.62 5.84
CA LYS A 12 50.41 9.72 6.51
C LYS A 12 49.02 9.97 5.93
N GLN A 13 48.87 9.92 4.61
CA GLN A 13 47.59 10.18 3.93
C GLN A 13 46.55 9.10 4.23
N ILE A 14 46.97 7.84 4.34
CA ILE A 14 46.10 6.70 4.68
C ILE A 14 45.59 6.80 6.13
N ALA A 15 46.45 7.24 7.06
CA ALA A 15 46.06 7.47 8.45
C ALA A 15 45.04 8.61 8.56
N GLU A 16 45.27 9.70 7.82
CA GLU A 16 44.40 10.87 7.78
C GLU A 16 43.00 10.56 7.18
N GLU A 17 42.94 9.78 6.09
CA GLU A 17 41.68 9.30 5.51
C GLU A 17 40.90 8.37 6.45
N ALA A 18 41.58 7.49 7.19
CA ALA A 18 40.95 6.60 8.16
C ALA A 18 40.39 7.36 9.37
N ASP A 19 41.07 8.41 9.82
CA ASP A 19 40.61 9.28 10.91
C ASP A 19 39.35 10.06 10.49
N ILE A 20 39.33 10.61 9.26
CA ILE A 20 38.16 11.30 8.69
C ILE A 20 36.95 10.35 8.60
N ARG A 21 37.16 9.11 8.14
CA ARG A 21 36.10 8.10 8.05
C ARG A 21 35.53 7.74 9.43
N ASN A 22 36.39 7.57 10.43
CA ASN A 22 35.95 7.27 11.80
C ASN A 22 35.18 8.45 12.43
N GLU A 23 35.58 9.69 12.14
CA GLU A 23 34.86 10.90 12.52
C GLU A 23 33.44 10.94 11.91
N LYS A 24 33.31 10.64 10.61
CA LYS A 24 32.00 10.54 9.93
C LYS A 24 31.11 9.48 10.58
N ILE A 25 31.64 8.29 10.82
CA ILE A 25 30.93 7.16 11.45
C ILE A 25 30.39 7.53 12.84
N LYS A 26 31.15 8.28 13.64
CA LYS A 26 30.72 8.72 14.98
C LYS A 26 29.56 9.71 14.94
N LYS A 27 29.47 10.53 13.89
CA LYS A 27 28.43 11.58 13.75
C LYS A 27 27.09 11.01 13.29
N ILE A 28 27.09 9.92 12.51
CA ILE A 28 25.87 9.27 12.05
C ILE A 28 25.23 8.49 13.21
N ARG A 29 24.02 8.90 13.63
CA ARG A 29 23.32 8.36 14.81
C ARG A 29 23.17 6.83 14.77
N ILE A 30 22.91 6.25 13.59
CA ILE A 30 22.79 4.79 13.40
C ILE A 30 24.14 4.09 13.55
N LEU A 31 25.18 4.60 12.89
CA LEU A 31 26.51 4.00 12.89
C LEU A 31 27.20 4.10 14.25
N SER A 32 26.95 5.18 15.01
CA SER A 32 27.45 5.35 16.38
C SER A 32 26.98 4.25 17.35
N LYS A 33 25.85 3.59 17.05
CA LYS A 33 25.23 2.55 17.89
C LYS A 33 25.52 1.13 17.40
N MET A 34 26.18 0.97 16.24
CA MET A 34 26.52 -0.33 15.66
C MET A 34 27.82 -0.90 16.23
N PRO A 35 27.97 -2.24 16.27
CA PRO A 35 29.22 -2.87 16.71
C PRO A 35 30.36 -2.64 15.70
N LYS A 36 31.60 -2.50 16.21
CA LYS A 36 32.81 -2.17 15.42
C LYS A 36 33.11 -3.14 14.27
N LYS A 37 32.67 -4.39 14.37
CA LYS A 37 32.86 -5.42 13.35
C LYS A 37 32.09 -5.08 12.06
N ASP A 38 30.90 -4.51 12.19
CA ASP A 38 30.02 -4.24 11.06
C ASP A 38 30.38 -2.91 10.40
N LEU A 39 30.82 -1.92 11.18
CA LEU A 39 31.34 -0.63 10.71
C LEU A 39 32.53 -0.74 9.74
N LYS A 40 33.34 -1.79 9.91
CA LYS A 40 34.51 -2.05 9.07
C LYS A 40 34.13 -2.65 7.70
N ASN A 41 32.93 -3.22 7.58
CA ASN A 41 32.45 -3.86 6.36
C ASN A 41 31.69 -2.89 5.43
N LEU A 42 31.34 -1.69 5.90
CA LEU A 42 30.66 -0.68 5.07
C LEU A 42 31.62 -0.09 4.03
N THR A 43 31.09 0.23 2.87
CA THR A 43 31.78 1.02 1.84
C THR A 43 31.63 2.52 2.13
N ASP A 44 32.57 3.34 1.65
CA ASP A 44 32.50 4.80 1.82
C ASP A 44 31.23 5.39 1.19
N GLN A 45 30.77 4.80 0.08
CA GLN A 45 29.51 5.18 -0.59
C GLN A 45 28.27 4.95 0.30
N GLU A 46 28.24 3.87 1.07
CA GLU A 46 27.15 3.59 2.01
C GLU A 46 27.18 4.58 3.18
N ILE A 47 28.37 4.96 3.66
CA ILE A 47 28.53 5.96 4.73
C ILE A 47 28.03 7.32 4.25
N ASP A 48 28.39 7.74 3.04
CA ASP A 48 27.95 9.01 2.46
C ASP A 48 26.43 9.02 2.20
N HIS A 49 25.85 7.91 1.74
CA HIS A 49 24.40 7.78 1.60
C HIS A 49 23.68 7.89 2.96
N LEU A 50 24.21 7.25 4.01
CA LEU A 50 23.67 7.36 5.37
C LEU A 50 23.80 8.76 5.95
N GLU A 51 24.88 9.48 5.63
CA GLU A 51 25.08 10.89 5.98
C GLU A 51 23.98 11.75 5.33
N GLN A 52 23.70 11.56 4.03
CA GLN A 52 22.62 12.24 3.33
C GLN A 52 21.24 11.91 3.92
N MET A 53 20.96 10.64 4.24
CA MET A 53 19.71 10.25 4.88
C MET A 53 19.54 10.89 6.26
N GLN A 54 20.61 10.97 7.05
CA GLN A 54 20.59 11.61 8.38
C GLN A 54 20.23 13.09 8.28
N ILE A 55 20.80 13.81 7.30
CA ILE A 55 20.46 15.23 7.02
C ILE A 55 18.97 15.36 6.69
N VAL A 56 18.45 14.50 5.82
CA VAL A 56 17.02 14.50 5.46
C VAL A 56 16.14 14.21 6.68
N ILE A 57 16.56 13.33 7.60
CA ILE A 57 15.80 12.99 8.81
C ILE A 57 15.81 14.15 9.80
N ASP A 58 16.97 14.77 10.04
CA ASP A 58 17.10 15.88 11.00
C ASP A 58 16.40 17.17 10.50
N ALA A 59 16.24 17.32 9.18
CA ALA A 59 15.49 18.40 8.57
C ALA A 59 13.96 18.18 8.56
N ARG A 60 13.45 16.99 8.94
CA ARG A 60 12.01 16.76 9.03
C ARG A 60 11.45 17.46 10.26
N GLU A 61 10.34 18.15 10.07
CA GLU A 61 9.56 18.69 11.18
C GLU A 61 8.94 17.53 11.98
N THR A 62 9.08 17.59 13.31
CA THR A 62 8.38 16.65 14.20
C THR A 62 6.91 17.04 14.20
N ILE A 63 6.05 16.17 13.68
CA ILE A 63 4.61 16.39 13.69
C ILE A 63 4.09 16.12 15.10
N GLU A 64 3.69 17.16 15.84
CA GLU A 64 3.13 17.04 17.19
C GLU A 64 1.62 16.68 17.19
N ILE A 65 0.94 16.94 16.08
CA ILE A 65 -0.51 16.77 15.94
C ILE A 65 -0.77 15.80 14.80
N ASP A 66 -1.43 14.69 15.09
CA ASP A 66 -1.92 13.77 14.06
C ASP A 66 -2.91 14.52 13.16
N GLN A 67 -2.57 14.66 11.88
CA GLN A 67 -3.41 15.38 10.94
C GLN A 67 -4.68 14.56 10.71
N VAL A 68 -5.85 15.14 11.01
CA VAL A 68 -7.13 14.47 10.78
C VAL A 68 -7.29 14.22 9.28
N HIS A 69 -7.31 12.95 8.90
CA HIS A 69 -7.52 12.54 7.52
C HIS A 69 -9.00 12.72 7.14
N GLU A 70 -9.27 13.51 6.11
CA GLU A 70 -10.61 13.61 5.53
C GLU A 70 -10.82 12.47 4.51
N PRO A 71 -11.90 11.67 4.64
CA PRO A 71 -12.19 10.57 3.71
C PRO A 71 -12.27 11.02 2.24
N VAL A 72 -11.43 10.44 1.37
CA VAL A 72 -11.43 10.70 -0.07
C VAL A 72 -11.92 9.48 -0.86
N GLU A 73 -12.65 9.74 -1.96
CA GLU A 73 -13.01 8.69 -2.91
C GLU A 73 -11.82 8.33 -3.81
N LEU A 74 -11.33 7.11 -3.70
CA LEU A 74 -10.30 6.53 -4.54
C LEU A 74 -10.90 6.13 -5.90
N LYS A 75 -10.84 7.05 -6.87
CA LYS A 75 -11.28 6.77 -8.24
C LYS A 75 -10.40 5.71 -8.90
N SER A 76 -11.01 4.91 -9.79
CA SER A 76 -10.24 3.98 -10.63
C SER A 76 -9.43 4.77 -11.65
N GLU A 77 -8.15 4.97 -11.38
CA GLU A 77 -7.22 5.54 -12.36
C GLU A 77 -6.50 4.41 -13.12
N GLY A 78 -6.61 4.40 -14.45
CA GLY A 78 -5.86 3.51 -15.34
C GLY A 78 -6.51 2.14 -15.59
N LYS A 79 -5.68 1.09 -15.72
CA LYS A 79 -6.12 -0.27 -16.10
C LYS A 79 -6.76 -1.08 -14.97
N SER A 80 -6.56 -0.69 -13.70
CA SER A 80 -7.11 -1.43 -12.55
C SER A 80 -8.45 -0.86 -12.10
N LYS A 81 -9.52 -1.63 -12.29
CA LYS A 81 -10.88 -1.30 -11.80
C LYS A 81 -10.97 -1.34 -10.27
N PHE A 82 -10.11 -2.13 -9.62
CA PHE A 82 -10.10 -2.35 -8.18
C PHE A 82 -8.86 -1.71 -7.56
N ARG A 83 -9.05 -0.77 -6.63
CA ARG A 83 -7.99 -0.13 -5.82
C ARG A 83 -7.99 -0.69 -4.40
N ILE A 84 -9.18 -1.00 -3.86
CA ILE A 84 -9.35 -1.53 -2.51
C ILE A 84 -9.87 -2.97 -2.57
N GLY A 85 -9.16 -3.88 -1.90
CA GLY A 85 -9.55 -5.28 -1.74
C GLY A 85 -9.39 -6.14 -3.01
N PRO A 86 -9.82 -7.41 -2.95
CA PRO A 86 -9.68 -8.36 -4.05
C PRO A 86 -10.64 -8.05 -5.21
N PRO A 87 -10.32 -8.45 -6.47
CA PRO A 87 -11.19 -8.23 -7.63
C PRO A 87 -12.45 -9.12 -7.63
N THR A 88 -12.65 -9.92 -6.58
CA THR A 88 -13.81 -10.80 -6.41
C THR A 88 -14.70 -10.31 -5.26
N LEU A 89 -15.98 -10.69 -5.31
CA LEU A 89 -16.92 -10.47 -4.22
C LEU A 89 -16.54 -11.35 -3.03
N THR A 90 -16.32 -10.72 -1.87
CA THR A 90 -16.10 -11.42 -0.61
C THR A 90 -17.37 -12.14 -0.16
N LYS A 91 -17.23 -13.18 0.66
CA LYS A 91 -18.39 -13.91 1.23
C LYS A 91 -19.36 -13.00 1.99
N PHE A 92 -18.84 -11.95 2.62
CA PHE A 92 -19.63 -10.98 3.38
C PHE A 92 -20.40 -10.04 2.45
N GLU A 93 -19.76 -9.56 1.38
CA GLU A 93 -20.42 -8.75 0.35
C GLU A 93 -21.55 -9.56 -0.30
N LYS A 94 -21.28 -10.80 -0.75
CA LYS A 94 -22.30 -11.68 -1.33
C LYS A 94 -23.49 -11.88 -0.39
N ALA A 95 -23.23 -12.25 0.86
CA ALA A 95 -24.27 -12.47 1.85
C ALA A 95 -25.09 -11.20 2.12
N ARG A 96 -24.43 -10.04 2.21
CA ARG A 96 -25.10 -8.75 2.44
C ARG A 96 -26.00 -8.36 1.28
N ILE A 97 -25.54 -8.55 0.05
CA ILE A 97 -26.27 -8.26 -1.18
C ILE A 97 -27.51 -9.14 -1.28
N ILE A 98 -27.36 -10.47 -1.13
CA ILE A 98 -28.47 -11.41 -1.16
C ILE A 98 -29.49 -11.07 -0.08
N GLY A 99 -29.06 -10.81 1.16
CA GLY A 99 -29.96 -10.48 2.26
C GLY A 99 -30.75 -9.19 2.02
N ALA A 100 -30.09 -8.13 1.55
CA ALA A 100 -30.76 -6.87 1.22
C ALA A 100 -31.72 -7.04 0.04
N ARG A 101 -31.33 -7.78 -1.00
CA ARG A 101 -32.16 -7.99 -2.19
C ARG A 101 -33.35 -8.90 -1.91
N ALA A 102 -33.17 -9.97 -1.13
CA ALA A 102 -34.25 -10.82 -0.70
C ALA A 102 -35.31 -10.02 0.08
N LEU A 103 -34.88 -9.11 0.97
CA LEU A 103 -35.78 -8.21 1.69
C LEU A 103 -36.57 -7.29 0.74
N GLN A 104 -35.91 -6.70 -0.26
CA GLN A 104 -36.59 -5.88 -1.27
C GLN A 104 -37.66 -6.68 -2.02
N LEU A 105 -37.34 -7.90 -2.45
CA LEU A 105 -38.27 -8.78 -3.15
C LEU A 105 -39.45 -9.18 -2.26
N SER A 106 -39.21 -9.46 -0.97
CA SER A 106 -40.27 -9.72 0.00
C SER A 106 -41.18 -8.52 0.25
N GLN A 107 -40.67 -7.29 0.06
CA GLN A 107 -41.45 -6.05 0.10
C GLN A 107 -42.16 -5.74 -1.23
N GLY A 108 -42.13 -6.66 -2.21
CA GLY A 108 -42.81 -6.50 -3.49
C GLY A 108 -42.03 -5.69 -4.53
N ALA A 109 -40.72 -5.48 -4.33
CA ALA A 109 -39.89 -4.88 -5.37
C ALA A 109 -39.85 -5.76 -6.63
N PRO A 110 -39.80 -5.16 -7.84
CA PRO A 110 -39.77 -5.92 -9.07
C PRO A 110 -38.46 -6.71 -9.24
N PRO A 111 -38.51 -7.98 -9.70
CA PRO A 111 -37.33 -8.73 -10.05
C PRO A 111 -36.74 -8.28 -11.40
N PHE A 112 -35.42 -8.37 -11.54
CA PHE A 112 -34.68 -8.07 -12.77
C PHE A 112 -34.53 -9.28 -13.70
N ILE A 113 -34.94 -10.46 -13.23
CA ILE A 113 -34.91 -11.71 -14.02
C ILE A 113 -36.33 -12.27 -14.16
N THR A 114 -36.54 -13.06 -15.21
CA THR A 114 -37.74 -13.89 -15.32
C THR A 114 -37.75 -14.89 -14.16
N ILE A 115 -38.86 -14.95 -13.43
CA ILE A 115 -39.05 -15.86 -12.30
C ILE A 115 -39.00 -17.30 -12.85
N PRO A 116 -38.03 -18.13 -12.44
CA PRO A 116 -37.97 -19.52 -12.89
C PRO A 116 -39.14 -20.32 -12.32
N ASP A 117 -39.61 -21.31 -13.08
CA ASP A 117 -40.68 -22.21 -12.64
C ASP A 117 -40.25 -22.97 -11.38
N GLY A 118 -40.93 -22.72 -10.25
CA GLY A 118 -40.66 -23.36 -8.96
C GLY A 118 -39.93 -22.49 -7.92
N VAL A 119 -39.52 -21.27 -8.27
CA VAL A 119 -38.94 -20.33 -7.30
C VAL A 119 -40.04 -19.50 -6.64
N THR A 120 -40.42 -19.90 -5.42
CA THR A 120 -41.41 -19.16 -4.61
C THR A 120 -40.73 -18.27 -3.57
N ALA A 121 -39.49 -18.57 -3.17
CA ALA A 121 -38.79 -17.85 -2.12
C ALA A 121 -38.04 -16.63 -2.66
N SER A 122 -38.21 -15.48 -2.00
CA SER A 122 -37.48 -14.24 -2.32
C SER A 122 -35.96 -14.41 -2.22
N PHE A 123 -35.49 -15.30 -1.35
CA PHE A 123 -34.07 -15.60 -1.18
C PHE A 123 -33.46 -16.24 -2.44
N ASP A 124 -34.09 -17.30 -2.95
CA ASP A 124 -33.60 -18.03 -4.13
C ASP A 124 -33.59 -17.12 -5.36
N LEU A 125 -34.59 -16.24 -5.47
CA LEU A 125 -34.66 -15.24 -6.54
C LEU A 125 -33.51 -14.22 -6.43
N ALA A 126 -33.18 -13.75 -5.21
CA ALA A 126 -32.05 -12.85 -4.99
C ALA A 126 -30.69 -13.51 -5.30
N VAL A 127 -30.53 -14.81 -5.01
CA VAL A 127 -29.33 -15.58 -5.38
C VAL A 127 -29.20 -15.65 -6.89
N ALA A 128 -30.27 -16.02 -7.60
CA ALA A 128 -30.27 -16.11 -9.06
C ALA A 128 -30.03 -14.76 -9.75
N GLU A 129 -30.52 -13.65 -9.18
CA GLU A 129 -30.21 -12.30 -9.67
C GLU A 129 -28.75 -11.91 -9.45
N LEU A 130 -28.17 -12.26 -8.29
CA LEU A 130 -26.77 -11.98 -7.99
C LEU A 130 -25.82 -12.79 -8.89
N GLU A 131 -26.14 -14.05 -9.17
CA GLU A 131 -25.35 -14.90 -10.08
C GLU A 131 -25.30 -14.33 -11.51
N LYS A 132 -26.39 -13.67 -11.94
CA LYS A 132 -26.45 -12.96 -13.23
C LYS A 132 -25.92 -11.53 -13.17
N LEU A 133 -25.55 -11.04 -11.97
CA LEU A 133 -25.01 -9.70 -11.72
C LEU A 133 -25.91 -8.55 -12.23
N VAL A 134 -27.23 -8.79 -12.28
CA VAL A 134 -28.20 -7.82 -12.82
C VAL A 134 -28.73 -6.83 -11.77
N ILE A 135 -28.32 -6.98 -10.51
CA ILE A 135 -28.78 -6.13 -9.41
C ILE A 135 -28.06 -4.77 -9.52
N PRO A 136 -28.78 -3.64 -9.67
CA PRO A 136 -28.18 -2.31 -9.82
C PRO A 136 -27.72 -1.75 -8.48
N ILE A 137 -26.62 -2.30 -7.96
CA ILE A 137 -26.02 -1.89 -6.68
C ILE A 137 -24.53 -1.60 -6.84
N THR A 138 -24.03 -0.73 -5.97
CA THR A 138 -22.62 -0.37 -5.88
C THR A 138 -22.10 -0.72 -4.49
N ILE A 139 -20.93 -1.36 -4.43
CA ILE A 139 -20.28 -1.77 -3.20
C ILE A 139 -19.28 -0.68 -2.81
N ARG A 140 -19.43 -0.11 -1.61
CA ARG A 140 -18.44 0.80 -1.05
C ARG A 140 -17.47 0.03 -0.16
N ARG A 141 -16.20 -0.03 -0.54
CA ARG A 141 -15.12 -0.54 0.31
C ARG A 141 -14.42 0.63 0.99
N VAL A 142 -14.17 0.53 2.30
CA VAL A 142 -13.61 1.61 3.12
C VAL A 142 -12.31 1.12 3.77
N LEU A 143 -11.27 1.94 3.73
CA LEU A 143 -9.99 1.71 4.41
C LEU A 143 -10.04 2.23 5.86
N PRO A 144 -9.12 1.80 6.74
CA PRO A 144 -9.09 2.26 8.14
C PRO A 144 -8.92 3.77 8.30
N ASN A 145 -8.32 4.46 7.32
CA ASN A 145 -8.21 5.92 7.31
C ASN A 145 -9.52 6.61 6.89
N GLY A 146 -10.54 5.87 6.43
CA GLY A 146 -11.82 6.40 5.96
C GLY A 146 -11.93 6.55 4.45
N ASP A 147 -10.82 6.47 3.71
CA ASP A 147 -10.86 6.48 2.25
C ASP A 147 -11.71 5.34 1.71
N PHE A 148 -12.43 5.59 0.63
CA PHE A 148 -13.35 4.61 0.10
C PHE A 148 -13.31 4.51 -1.42
N GLN A 149 -13.73 3.36 -1.92
CA GLN A 149 -13.94 3.13 -3.34
C GLN A 149 -15.36 2.61 -3.55
N ASN A 150 -16.10 3.26 -4.46
CA ASN A 150 -17.38 2.77 -4.94
C ASN A 150 -17.14 1.87 -6.15
N ILE A 151 -17.55 0.61 -6.05
CA ILE A 151 -17.33 -0.44 -7.05
C ILE A 151 -18.69 -0.96 -7.52
N PRO A 152 -19.13 -0.62 -8.75
CA PRO A 152 -20.35 -1.16 -9.34
C PRO A 152 -20.31 -2.69 -9.41
N LEU A 153 -21.45 -3.35 -9.19
CA LEU A 153 -21.52 -4.81 -9.25
C LEU A 153 -21.10 -5.37 -10.62
N GLU A 154 -21.38 -4.62 -11.69
CA GLU A 154 -21.01 -4.92 -13.08
C GLU A 154 -19.50 -5.12 -13.30
N TYR A 155 -18.65 -4.64 -12.37
CA TYR A 155 -17.20 -4.79 -12.51
C TYR A 155 -16.70 -6.18 -12.12
N PHE A 156 -17.48 -6.91 -11.33
CA PHE A 156 -17.18 -8.28 -10.94
C PHE A 156 -17.74 -9.20 -12.01
N ASN A 157 -16.89 -9.83 -12.82
CA ASN A 157 -17.28 -10.71 -13.93
C ASN A 157 -16.57 -12.05 -13.84
#